data_AF-A0A9P3QY27-F1
#
_entry.id   AF-A0A9P3QY27-F1
#
_cell.length_a   1.000
_cell.length_b   1.000
_cell.length_c   1.000
_cell.angle_alpha   90.00
_cell.angle_beta   90.00
_cell.angle_gamma   90.00
#
_symmetry.space_group_name_H-M   'P 1'
#
loop_
_entity.id
_entity.type
_entity.pdbx_description
1 polymer ?
#
loop_
_entity_poly.entity_id
_entity_poly.type
_entity_poly.pdbx_seq_one_letter_code
_entity_poly.pdbx_strand_id
1 'polypeptide(L)' 'PDAVIVDPPRSGCDQGLIKSLLDVEAKQLVYVSCNPSTLARDLALLAKKYRIRYMQPVDMFPQTAHVETVVLLQLKDK' A
#
# COMPACT_ATOMS: atom_id res chain seq x y z
N PRO A 1 -11.33 -2.29 -12.45
CA PRO A 1 -10.41 -1.17 -12.75
C PRO A 1 -9.00 -1.72 -12.99
N ASP A 2 -8.23 -1.11 -13.89
CA ASP A 2 -6.87 -1.60 -14.21
C ASP A 2 -5.86 -1.24 -13.12
N ALA A 3 -5.98 -0.06 -12.50
CA ALA A 3 -5.13 0.38 -11.40
C ALA A 3 -5.93 1.12 -10.32
N VAL A 4 -5.44 1.05 -9.08
CA VAL A 4 -5.92 1.84 -7.93
C VAL A 4 -4.72 2.45 -7.23
N ILE A 5 -4.86 3.68 -6.73
CA ILE A 5 -3.84 4.36 -5.92
C ILE A 5 -4.48 4.70 -4.57
N VAL A 6 -3.78 4.44 -3.49
CA VAL A 6 -4.19 4.82 -2.13
C VAL A 6 -3.05 5.54 -1.41
N ASP A 7 -3.40 6.66 -0.78
CA ASP A 7 -2.52 7.47 0.06
C ASP A 7 -3.26 7.78 1.38
N PRO A 8 -3.31 6.80 2.31
CA PRO A 8 -4.03 6.94 3.57
C PRO A 8 -3.30 7.84 4.58
N PRO A 9 -4.01 8.35 5.60
CA PRO A 9 -3.39 9.08 6.70
C PRO A 9 -2.41 8.20 7.49
N ARG A 10 -1.64 8.79 8.43
CA ARG A 10 -0.62 8.10 9.26
C ARG A 10 -1.09 6.81 9.95
N SER A 11 -2.39 6.68 10.23
CA SER A 11 -3.03 5.49 10.81
C SER A 11 -3.12 4.28 9.86
N GLY A 12 -2.79 4.46 8.57
CA GLY A 12 -3.02 3.49 7.50
C GLY A 12 -4.47 3.46 7.03
N CYS A 13 -4.79 2.48 6.18
CA CYS A 13 -6.15 2.22 5.72
C CYS A 13 -7.00 1.62 6.83
N ASP A 14 -8.28 1.97 6.87
CA ASP A 14 -9.25 1.25 7.68
C ASP A 14 -9.53 -0.14 7.10
N GLN A 15 -10.03 -1.04 7.93
CA GLN A 15 -10.30 -2.42 7.49
C GLN A 15 -11.37 -2.50 6.39
N GLY A 16 -12.33 -1.58 6.36
CA GLY A 16 -13.38 -1.52 5.35
C GLY A 16 -12.79 -1.19 3.97
N LEU A 17 -11.87 -0.23 3.91
CA LEU A 17 -11.14 0.10 2.69
C LEU A 17 -10.27 -1.07 2.22
N ILE A 18 -9.50 -1.71 3.11
CA ILE A 18 -8.67 -2.88 2.74
C ILE A 18 -9.55 -4.00 2.16
N LYS A 19 -10.70 -4.28 2.80
CA LYS A 19 -11.65 -5.27 2.28
C LYS A 19 -12.15 -4.89 0.89
N SER A 20 -12.52 -3.62 0.71
CA SER A 20 -12.98 -3.11 -0.59
C SER A 20 -11.90 -3.24 -1.68
N LEU A 21 -10.64 -2.98 -1.36
CA LEU A 21 -9.50 -3.17 -2.28
C LEU A 21 -9.27 -4.64 -2.66
N LEU A 22 -9.51 -5.56 -1.71
CA LEU A 22 -9.45 -7.00 -1.94
C LEU A 22 -10.64 -7.53 -2.76
N ASP A 23 -11.80 -6.87 -2.68
CA ASP A 23 -13.01 -7.23 -3.43
C ASP A 23 -12.98 -6.66 -4.86
N VAL A 24 -12.40 -5.46 -5.05
CA VAL A 24 -12.27 -4.82 -6.37
C VAL A 24 -11.29 -5.55 -7.29
N GLU A 25 -10.29 -6.25 -6.73
CA GLU A 25 -9.30 -7.03 -7.49
C GLU A 25 -8.67 -6.25 -8.66
N ALA A 26 -8.24 -5.01 -8.42
CA ALA A 26 -7.53 -4.23 -9.42
C ALA A 26 -6.23 -4.94 -9.84
N LYS A 27 -5.84 -4.87 -11.12
CA LYS A 27 -4.61 -5.54 -11.58
C LYS A 27 -3.38 -4.95 -10.91
N GLN A 28 -3.36 -3.63 -10.72
CA GLN A 28 -2.31 -2.89 -10.04
C GLN A 28 -2.88 -2.07 -8.88
N LEU A 29 -2.17 -2.07 -7.75
CA LEU A 29 -2.49 -1.26 -6.59
C LEU A 29 -1.21 -0.54 -6.17
N VAL A 30 -1.24 0.79 -6.17
CA VAL A 30 -0.15 1.62 -5.62
C VAL A 30 -0.56 2.07 -4.23
N TYR A 31 0.27 1.80 -3.23
CA TYR A 31 0.07 2.22 -1.86
C TYR A 31 1.19 3.19 -1.48
N VAL A 32 0.83 4.41 -1.09
CA VAL A 32 1.75 5.44 -0.59
C VAL A 32 1.60 5.52 0.93
N SER A 33 2.69 5.61 1.68
CA SER A 33 2.61 5.69 3.15
C SER A 33 3.77 6.44 3.77
N CYS A 34 3.43 7.32 4.71
CA CYS A 34 4.37 8.05 5.56
C CYS A 34 4.73 7.33 6.88
N ASN A 35 4.21 6.10 7.09
CA ASN A 35 4.43 5.33 8.33
C ASN A 35 4.70 3.84 8.02
N PRO A 36 5.96 3.39 8.17
CA PRO A 36 6.35 2.00 7.87
C PRO A 36 5.58 0.95 8.68
N SER A 37 5.20 1.25 9.93
CA SER A 37 4.55 0.28 10.82
C SER A 37 3.11 -0.03 10.38
N THR A 38 2.33 1.00 10.04
CA THR A 38 0.96 0.81 9.54
C THR A 38 0.96 0.29 8.11
N LEU A 39 1.93 0.70 7.28
CA LEU A 39 2.17 0.11 5.98
C LEU A 39 2.39 -1.40 6.08
N ALA A 40 3.29 -1.87 6.95
CA ALA A 40 3.57 -3.30 7.12
C ALA A 40 2.31 -4.11 7.51
N ARG A 41 1.48 -3.56 8.42
CA ARG A 41 0.20 -4.17 8.80
C ARG A 41 -0.74 -4.31 7.59
N ASP A 42 -0.89 -3.25 6.82
CA ASP A 42 -1.84 -3.23 5.69
C ASP A 42 -1.35 -4.11 4.54
N LEU A 43 -0.04 -4.10 4.25
CA LEU A 43 0.58 -4.99 3.27
C LEU A 43 0.40 -6.46 3.64
N ALA A 44 0.48 -6.83 4.93
CA ALA A 44 0.23 -8.20 5.37
C ALA A 44 -1.21 -8.66 5.05
N LEU A 45 -2.19 -7.75 5.15
CA LEU A 45 -3.58 -8.03 4.78
C LEU A 45 -3.76 -8.11 3.26
N LEU A 46 -3.17 -7.17 2.52
CA LEU A 46 -3.23 -7.12 1.05
C LEU A 46 -2.51 -8.30 0.40
N ALA A 47 -1.46 -8.81 1.04
CA ALA A 47 -0.66 -9.96 0.59
C ALA A 47 -1.49 -11.24 0.42
N LYS A 48 -2.72 -11.30 0.96
CA LYS A 48 -3.66 -12.40 0.73
C LYS A 48 -3.97 -12.58 -0.77
N LYS A 49 -4.20 -11.49 -1.50
CA LYS A 49 -4.51 -11.52 -2.95
C LYS A 49 -3.45 -10.86 -3.84
N TYR A 50 -2.61 -10.01 -3.28
CA TYR A 50 -1.62 -9.25 -4.05
C TYR A 50 -0.20 -9.72 -3.72
N ARG A 51 0.72 -9.56 -4.68
CA ARG A 51 2.17 -9.67 -4.49
C ARG A 51 2.80 -8.28 -4.53
N ILE A 52 3.77 -8.03 -3.65
CA ILE A 52 4.57 -6.80 -3.72
C ILE A 52 5.53 -6.96 -4.91
N ARG A 53 5.44 -6.06 -5.88
CA ARG A 53 6.32 -6.02 -7.06
C ARG A 53 7.49 -5.07 -6.87
N TYR A 54 7.25 -3.95 -6.20
CA TYR A 54 8.25 -2.91 -6.01
C TYR A 54 7.97 -2.12 -4.74
N MET A 55 9.02 -1.61 -4.11
CA MET A 55 8.94 -0.78 -2.91
C MET A 55 10.07 0.25 -2.95
N GLN A 56 9.73 1.53 -2.84
CA GLN A 56 10.68 2.63 -2.86
C GLN A 56 10.41 3.58 -1.69
N PRO A 57 11.33 3.65 -0.71
CA PRO A 57 11.38 4.76 0.23
C PRO A 57 11.77 6.06 -0.49
N VAL A 58 11.12 7.15 -0.13
CA VAL A 58 11.37 8.51 -0.65
C VAL A 58 11.56 9.44 0.54
N ASP A 59 12.69 10.14 0.55
CA ASP A 59 12.96 11.20 1.53
C ASP A 59 12.27 12.50 1.10
N MET A 60 10.98 12.62 1.45
CA MET A 60 10.22 13.87 1.26
C MET A 60 10.51 14.93 2.33
N PHE A 61 11.13 14.53 3.45
CA PHE A 61 11.35 15.40 4.60
C PHE A 61 12.80 15.24 5.11
N PRO A 62 13.79 15.79 4.37
CA PRO A 62 15.19 15.67 4.73
C PRO A 62 15.46 16.17 6.15
N GLN A 63 16.40 15.52 6.83
CA GLN A 63 16.79 15.83 8.20
C GLN A 63 15.68 15.59 9.24
N THR A 64 14.66 14.80 8.90
CA THR A 64 13.64 14.33 9.84
C THR A 64 13.65 12.81 9.94
N ALA A 65 12.93 12.26 10.91
CA ALA A 65 12.73 10.81 11.04
C ALA A 65 11.62 10.27 10.11
N HIS A 66 10.97 11.13 9.31
CA HIS A 66 9.88 10.71 8.43
C HIS A 66 10.42 10.05 7.16
N VAL A 67 9.73 9.02 6.71
CA VAL A 67 10.02 8.36 5.43
C VAL A 67 8.71 8.09 4.72
N GLU A 68 8.59 8.57 3.49
CA GLU A 68 7.51 8.19 2.60
C GLU A 68 7.89 6.89 1.90
N THR A 69 6.94 5.99 1.66
CA THR A 69 7.20 4.75 0.92
C THR A 69 6.11 4.53 -0.11
N VAL A 70 6.51 4.32 -1.35
CA VAL A 70 5.61 3.93 -2.44
C VAL A 70 5.77 2.44 -2.69
N VAL A 71 4.66 1.71 -2.68
CA VAL A 71 4.61 0.26 -2.90
C VAL A 71 3.74 -0.05 -4.09
N LEU A 72 4.28 -0.78 -5.06
CA LEU A 72 3.51 -1.36 -6.15
C LEU A 72 3.14 -2.80 -5.80
N LEU A 73 1.84 -3.04 -5.72
CA LEU A 73 1.21 -4.34 -5.55
C LEU A 73 0.60 -4.77 -6.88
N GLN A 74 0.72 -6.06 -7.20
CA GLN A 74 0.10 -6.66 -8.36
C GLN A 74 -0.78 -7.82 -7.91
N LEU A 75 -1.98 -7.95 -8.49
CA LEU A 75 -2.86 -9.09 -8.21
C LEU A 75 -2.10 -10.40 -8.53
N LYS A 76 -2.22 -11.41 -7.65
CA LYS A 76 -1.66 -12.74 -7.90
C LYS A 76 -2.44 -13.41 -9.02
N ASP A 77 -1.71 -14.11 -9.88
CA ASP A 77 -2.30 -14.98 -10.88
C ASP A 77 -3.04 -16.12 -10.14
N LYS A 78 -4.21 -16.53 -10.64
CA LYS A 78 -5.00 -17.64 -10.05
C LYS A 78 -4.31 -18.98 -10.24
#